data_AF-A0A540UKW5-F1
#
_entry.id   AF-A0A540UKW5-F1
#
_cell.length_a   1.000
_cell.length_b   1.000
_cell.length_c   1.000
_cell.angle_alpha   90.00
_cell.angle_beta   90.00
_cell.angle_gamma   90.00
#
_symmetry.space_group_name_H-M   'P 1'
#
loop_
_entity.id
_entity.type
_entity.pdbx_description
1 polymer ?
#
loop_
_entity_poly.entity_id
_entity_poly.type
_entity_poly.pdbx_seq_one_letter_code
_entity_poly.pdbx_strand_id
1 'polypeptide(L)'
;DVYKRQGAFFMTMIVAIVVPMILTAVFKRTGAFSKKEETVEEVVAPTEAVVETGAAIELISPLTGQTKELSQATDPVFASGVMGQGVLIDPTEGLLVAPVDGEISVLFPTNHAVGITATNGVE
;
A
#
# COMPACT_ATOMS: atom_id res chain seq x y z
N ASP A 1 -8.87 55.81 -26.95
CA ASP A 1 -7.91 54.85 -26.38
C ASP A 1 -8.42 53.91 -25.28
N VAL A 2 -9.51 54.19 -24.57
CA VAL A 2 -10.00 53.32 -23.48
C VAL A 2 -10.51 51.95 -23.97
N TYR A 3 -11.20 51.90 -25.12
CA TYR A 3 -11.68 50.64 -25.73
C TYR A 3 -10.57 49.71 -26.21
N LYS A 4 -9.45 50.26 -26.69
CA LYS A 4 -8.29 49.45 -27.14
C LYS A 4 -7.59 48.79 -25.95
N ARG A 5 -7.50 49.50 -24.81
CA ARG A 5 -6.91 49.00 -23.57
C ARG A 5 -7.83 47.99 -22.85
N GLN A 6 -9.15 48.19 -22.87
CA GLN A 6 -10.12 47.22 -22.35
C GLN A 6 -10.24 45.98 -23.25
N GLY A 7 -10.23 46.13 -24.58
CA GLY A 7 -10.24 45.00 -25.52
C GLY A 7 -9.03 44.09 -25.37
N ALA A 8 -7.83 44.66 -25.16
CA ALA A 8 -6.62 43.90 -24.87
C ALA A 8 -6.74 43.10 -23.56
N PHE A 9 -7.37 43.65 -22.53
CA PHE A 9 -7.60 42.99 -21.25
C PHE A 9 -8.55 41.79 -21.37
N PHE A 10 -9.65 41.93 -22.11
CA PHE A 10 -10.58 40.83 -22.35
C PHE A 10 -9.97 39.74 -23.24
N MET A 11 -9.17 40.11 -24.24
CA MET A 11 -8.40 39.15 -25.05
C MET A 11 -7.43 38.33 -24.18
N THR A 12 -6.65 38.98 -23.32
CA THR A 12 -5.71 38.28 -22.43
C THR A 12 -6.42 37.38 -21.42
N MET A 13 -7.60 37.80 -20.93
CA MET A 13 -8.39 37.01 -19.98
C MET A 13 -8.99 35.76 -20.65
N ILE A 14 -9.48 35.87 -21.88
CA ILE A 14 -9.97 34.72 -22.65
C ILE A 14 -8.83 33.74 -22.94
N VAL A 15 -7.67 34.24 -23.36
CA VAL A 15 -6.48 33.41 -23.59
C VAL A 15 -6.06 32.69 -22.30
N ALA A 16 -6.08 33.37 -21.15
CA ALA A 16 -5.73 32.76 -19.86
C ALA A 16 -6.69 31.66 -19.39
N ILE A 17 -7.93 31.63 -19.87
CA ILE A 17 -8.91 30.56 -19.55
C ILE A 17 -8.82 29.42 -20.57
N VAL A 18 -8.69 29.76 -21.85
CA VAL A 18 -8.74 28.78 -22.95
C VAL A 18 -7.44 27.97 -23.04
N VAL A 19 -6.28 28.60 -22.83
CA VAL A 19 -4.98 27.92 -22.88
C VAL A 19 -4.89 26.77 -21.87
N PRO A 20 -5.16 26.94 -20.56
CA PRO A 20 -5.10 25.84 -19.61
C PRO A 20 -6.15 24.76 -19.88
N MET A 21 -7.37 25.11 -20.31
CA MET A 21 -8.38 24.11 -20.70
C MET A 21 -7.91 23.20 -21.84
N ILE A 22 -7.32 23.79 -22.88
CA ILE A 22 -6.77 23.02 -24.01
C ILE A 22 -5.57 22.19 -23.55
N LEU A 23 -4.69 22.76 -22.72
CA LEU A 23 -3.51 22.07 -22.20
C LEU A 23 -3.90 20.87 -21.32
N THR A 24 -4.89 21.03 -20.44
CA THR A 24 -5.47 19.92 -19.65
C THR A 24 -6.15 18.88 -20.55
N ALA A 25 -6.87 19.28 -21.60
CA ALA A 25 -7.51 18.35 -22.53
C ALA A 25 -6.48 17.53 -23.33
N VAL A 26 -5.39 18.16 -23.77
CA VAL A 26 -4.26 17.47 -24.42
C VAL A 26 -3.61 16.51 -23.44
N PHE A 27 -3.28 16.94 -22.22
CA PHE A 27 -2.68 16.07 -21.19
C PHE A 27 -3.55 14.86 -20.82
N LYS A 28 -4.89 15.05 -20.77
CA LYS A 28 -5.85 13.95 -20.58
C LYS A 28 -5.87 13.00 -21.77
N ARG A 29 -5.75 13.52 -23.00
CA ARG A 29 -5.69 12.70 -24.23
C ARG A 29 -4.36 11.98 -24.39
N THR A 30 -3.26 12.53 -23.89
CA THR A 30 -1.93 11.90 -23.89
C THR A 30 -1.71 10.95 -22.69
N GLY A 31 -2.73 10.72 -21.86
CA GLY A 31 -2.70 9.69 -20.81
C GLY A 31 -1.79 9.98 -19.62
N ALA A 32 -1.30 11.22 -19.45
CA ALA A 32 -0.32 11.57 -18.43
C ALA A 32 -0.90 11.78 -17.00
N PHE A 33 -2.20 11.56 -16.82
CA PHE A 33 -2.86 11.52 -15.50
C PHE A 33 -3.77 10.29 -15.42
N SER A 34 -3.18 9.11 -15.32
CA SER A 34 -3.85 7.98 -14.67
C SER A 34 -3.83 8.22 -13.16
N LYS A 35 -4.69 9.13 -12.70
CA LYS A 35 -5.02 9.26 -11.28
C LYS A 35 -6.04 8.17 -11.00
N LYS A 36 -5.56 7.08 -10.40
CA LYS A 36 -6.35 6.00 -9.82
C LYS A 36 -7.19 6.62 -8.70
N GLU A 37 -8.45 6.91 -8.98
CA GLU A 37 -9.48 7.11 -7.95
C GLU A 37 -9.83 5.72 -7.41
N GLU A 38 -9.52 5.47 -6.15
CA GLU A 38 -9.98 4.30 -5.41
C GLU A 38 -11.46 4.47 -5.10
N THR A 39 -12.29 3.85 -5.94
CA THR A 39 -13.59 3.35 -5.52
C THR A 39 -13.37 1.90 -5.10
N VAL A 40 -13.31 1.65 -3.79
CA VAL A 40 -13.36 0.30 -3.24
C VAL A 40 -14.81 0.04 -2.83
N GLU A 41 -15.53 -0.69 -3.69
CA GLU A 41 -16.58 -1.59 -3.24
C GLU A 41 -16.16 -3.02 -3.60
N GLU A 42 -16.13 -3.85 -2.56
CA GLU A 42 -16.35 -5.31 -2.50
C GLU A 42 -16.99 -5.92 -3.77
N VAL A 43 -16.67 -7.13 -4.25
CA VAL A 43 -16.77 -8.42 -3.53
C VAL A 43 -16.09 -9.57 -4.31
N VAL A 44 -15.54 -10.53 -3.54
CA VAL A 44 -15.34 -11.99 -3.77
C VAL A 44 -15.00 -12.58 -5.15
N ALA A 45 -13.85 -13.26 -5.23
CA ALA A 45 -13.72 -14.73 -5.36
C ALA A 45 -12.24 -15.13 -5.57
N PRO A 46 -11.78 -16.26 -5.02
CA PRO A 46 -10.37 -16.59 -4.87
C PRO A 46 -9.77 -16.98 -6.24
N THR A 47 -8.77 -16.22 -6.68
CA THR A 47 -7.87 -16.70 -7.73
C THR A 47 -6.66 -17.28 -7.03
N GLU A 48 -6.53 -18.59 -7.17
CA GLU A 48 -5.38 -19.40 -6.79
C GLU A 48 -4.09 -18.67 -7.17
N ALA A 49 -3.40 -18.13 -6.18
CA ALA A 49 -2.02 -17.71 -6.35
C ALA A 49 -1.20 -18.99 -6.47
N VAL A 50 -0.65 -19.20 -7.66
CA VAL A 50 0.40 -20.18 -7.92
C VAL A 50 1.59 -19.78 -7.05
N VAL A 51 1.67 -20.36 -5.85
CA VAL A 51 2.87 -20.33 -5.03
C VAL A 51 3.86 -21.23 -5.75
N GLU A 52 4.86 -20.65 -6.41
CA GLU A 52 6.06 -21.40 -6.77
C GLU A 52 6.53 -22.09 -5.50
N THR A 53 6.59 -23.43 -5.54
CA THR A 53 7.06 -24.27 -4.44
C THR A 53 8.55 -24.06 -4.24
N GLY A 54 8.91 -22.91 -3.66
CA GLY A 54 10.08 -22.77 -2.83
C GLY A 54 9.96 -23.75 -1.66
N ALA A 55 11.11 -24.20 -1.14
CA ALA A 55 11.17 -25.18 -0.06
C ALA A 55 10.17 -24.82 1.06
N ALA A 56 9.26 -25.74 1.38
CA ALA A 56 8.28 -25.55 2.45
C ALA A 56 9.02 -25.32 3.77
N ILE A 57 8.72 -24.20 4.42
CA ILE A 57 9.29 -23.81 5.71
C ILE A 57 8.21 -24.09 6.75
N GLU A 58 8.52 -24.91 7.73
CA GLU A 58 7.66 -25.07 8.89
C GLU A 58 7.85 -23.86 9.81
N LEU A 59 6.77 -23.12 10.05
CA LEU A 59 6.74 -22.00 10.98
C LEU A 59 5.95 -22.39 12.22
N ILE A 60 6.51 -22.12 13.40
CA ILE A 60 5.83 -22.29 14.68
C ILE A 60 5.13 -20.98 15.04
N SER A 61 4.00 -21.05 15.76
CA SER A 61 3.32 -19.84 16.22
C SER A 61 4.22 -19.07 17.20
N PRO A 62 4.55 -17.79 16.93
CA PRO A 62 5.41 -16.99 17.80
C PRO A 62 4.70 -16.51 19.07
N LEU A 63 3.36 -16.56 19.10
CA LEU A 63 2.51 -16.12 20.20
C LEU A 63 1.44 -17.17 20.47
N THR A 64 1.05 -17.31 21.73
CA THR A 64 -0.14 -18.07 22.12
C THR A 64 -1.36 -17.17 21.98
N GLY A 65 -2.36 -17.58 21.20
CA GLY A 65 -3.51 -16.73 20.92
C GLY A 65 -4.44 -17.25 19.84
N GLN A 66 -5.33 -16.37 19.35
CA GLN A 66 -6.22 -16.65 18.23
C GLN A 66 -5.68 -16.09 16.92
N THR A 67 -5.66 -16.93 15.90
CA THR A 67 -5.25 -16.56 14.54
C THR A 67 -6.43 -15.91 13.80
N LYS A 68 -6.17 -14.77 13.17
CA LYS A 68 -7.12 -13.97 12.38
C LYS A 68 -6.48 -13.63 11.03
N GLU A 69 -7.31 -13.28 10.06
CA GLU A 69 -6.80 -12.79 8.77
C GLU A 69 -6.08 -11.45 8.96
N LEU A 70 -5.02 -11.23 8.18
CA LEU A 70 -4.29 -9.96 8.19
C LEU A 70 -5.20 -8.76 7.86
N SER A 71 -6.23 -8.98 7.03
CA SER A 71 -7.28 -8.01 6.67
C SER A 71 -8.04 -7.44 7.87
N GLN A 72 -8.07 -8.16 9.01
CA GLN A 72 -8.74 -7.75 10.24
C GLN A 72 -7.83 -6.93 11.17
N ALA A 73 -6.59 -6.64 10.76
CA ALA A 73 -5.69 -5.80 11.53
C ALA A 73 -6.25 -4.38 11.70
N THR A 74 -6.07 -3.80 12.89
CA THR A 74 -6.54 -2.44 13.19
C THR A 74 -5.80 -1.36 12.39
N ASP A 75 -4.56 -1.64 11.98
CA ASP A 75 -3.74 -0.73 11.18
C ASP A 75 -3.94 -1.01 9.67
N PRO A 76 -4.35 0.00 8.88
CA PRO A 76 -4.62 -0.17 7.45
C PRO A 76 -3.39 -0.56 6.63
N VAL A 77 -2.16 -0.25 7.08
CA VAL A 77 -0.93 -0.61 6.37
C VAL A 77 -0.71 -2.12 6.37
N PHE A 78 -1.05 -2.78 7.49
CA PHE A 78 -1.03 -4.24 7.58
C PHE A 78 -2.25 -4.86 6.91
N ALA A 79 -3.46 -4.32 7.16
CA ALA A 79 -4.71 -4.86 6.61
C ALA A 79 -4.75 -4.86 5.08
N SER A 80 -4.09 -3.90 4.45
CA SER A 80 -3.98 -3.81 2.98
C SER A 80 -2.94 -4.78 2.38
N GLY A 81 -2.11 -5.44 3.20
CA GLY A 81 -1.07 -6.36 2.74
C GLY A 81 0.08 -5.69 1.98
N VAL A 82 0.19 -4.36 2.04
CA VAL A 82 1.24 -3.59 1.33
C VAL A 82 2.65 -3.95 1.82
N MET A 83 2.76 -4.37 3.09
CA MET A 83 4.01 -4.83 3.70
C MET A 83 4.33 -6.30 3.40
N GLY A 84 3.39 -7.05 2.83
CA GLY A 84 3.55 -8.48 2.58
C GLY A 84 2.32 -9.30 2.99
N GLN A 85 2.33 -10.57 2.59
CA GLN A 85 1.35 -11.54 3.05
C GLN A 85 1.73 -12.03 4.45
N GLY A 86 0.73 -12.31 5.26
CA GLY A 86 0.95 -12.75 6.63
C GLY A 86 -0.35 -13.08 7.35
N VAL A 87 -0.25 -13.20 8.66
CA VAL A 87 -1.35 -13.57 9.52
C VAL A 87 -1.37 -12.71 10.78
N LEU A 88 -2.56 -12.38 11.26
CA LEU A 88 -2.73 -11.65 12.51
C LEU A 88 -2.91 -12.65 13.65
N ILE A 89 -2.23 -12.44 14.77
CA ILE A 89 -2.40 -13.26 15.98
C ILE A 89 -2.80 -12.33 17.12
N ASP A 90 -3.91 -12.64 17.77
CA ASP A 90 -4.42 -11.94 18.95
C ASP A 90 -3.92 -12.68 20.21
N PRO A 91 -2.87 -12.17 20.88
CA PRO A 91 -2.18 -12.92 21.92
C PRO A 91 -3.00 -13.01 23.20
N THR A 92 -3.06 -14.20 23.79
CA THR A 92 -3.60 -14.42 25.14
C THR A 92 -2.53 -14.29 26.22
N GLU A 93 -1.26 -14.44 25.85
CA GLU A 93 -0.11 -14.35 26.74
C GLU A 93 0.93 -13.37 26.17
N GLY A 94 1.67 -12.70 27.06
CA GLY A 94 2.72 -11.73 26.67
C GLY A 94 4.08 -12.33 26.38
N LEU A 95 4.15 -13.63 26.06
CA LEU A 95 5.40 -14.34 25.78
C LEU A 95 5.57 -14.50 24.26
N LEU A 96 6.57 -13.81 23.71
CA LEU A 96 6.97 -13.92 22.32
C LEU A 96 8.11 -14.94 22.19
N VAL A 97 7.92 -15.95 21.35
CA VAL A 97 8.94 -16.96 21.01
C VAL A 97 9.33 -16.88 19.54
N ALA A 98 10.52 -17.38 19.19
CA ALA A 98 10.97 -17.41 17.81
C ALA A 98 10.12 -18.40 16.98
N PRO A 99 9.58 -17.99 15.82
CA PRO A 99 8.77 -18.86 14.97
C PRO A 99 9.61 -19.79 14.08
N VAL A 100 10.91 -19.48 13.90
CA VAL A 100 11.85 -20.21 13.04
C VAL A 100 13.28 -20.01 13.55
N ASP A 101 14.17 -20.95 13.22
CA ASP A 101 15.62 -20.78 13.41
C ASP A 101 16.18 -19.77 12.40
N GLY A 102 16.80 -18.70 12.91
CA GLY A 102 17.29 -17.60 12.08
C GLY A 102 18.11 -16.58 12.86
N GLU A 103 18.48 -15.51 12.18
CA GLU A 103 19.18 -14.35 12.75
C GLU A 103 18.21 -13.18 12.93
N ILE A 104 18.35 -12.42 14.03
CA ILE A 104 17.59 -11.19 14.23
C ILE A 104 18.17 -10.11 13.32
N SER A 105 17.47 -9.79 12.23
CA SER A 105 17.91 -8.81 11.23
C SER A 105 17.54 -7.38 11.61
N VAL A 106 16.41 -7.20 12.30
CA VAL A 106 15.91 -5.89 12.71
C VAL A 106 15.40 -5.94 14.13
N LEU A 107 15.84 -5.00 14.97
CA LEU A 107 15.29 -4.80 16.32
C LEU A 107 14.95 -3.32 16.50
N PHE A 108 13.68 -3.04 16.75
CA PHE A 108 13.22 -1.66 16.92
C PHE A 108 13.56 -1.15 18.33
N PRO A 109 13.95 0.13 18.51
CA PRO A 109 14.36 0.67 19.82
C PRO A 109 13.31 0.57 20.93
N THR A 110 12.03 0.57 20.56
CA THR A 110 10.91 0.45 21.51
C THR A 110 10.47 -1.01 21.73
N ASN A 111 11.16 -1.99 21.13
CA ASN A 111 10.92 -3.43 21.27
C ASN A 111 9.50 -3.92 20.90
N HIS A 112 8.75 -3.15 20.09
CA HIS A 112 7.41 -3.53 19.61
C HIS A 112 7.45 -4.44 18.37
N ALA A 113 8.60 -4.55 17.71
CA ALA A 113 8.77 -5.31 16.49
C ALA A 113 10.19 -5.87 16.41
N VAL A 114 10.29 -7.06 15.82
CA VAL A 114 11.53 -7.81 15.58
C VAL A 114 11.42 -8.44 14.19
N GLY A 115 12.45 -8.28 13.37
CA GLY A 115 12.63 -8.98 12.10
C GLY A 115 13.56 -10.16 12.27
N ILE A 116 13.22 -11.30 11.68
CA ILE A 116 13.99 -12.54 11.74
C ILE A 116 14.22 -13.02 10.32
N THR A 117 15.48 -13.17 9.93
CA THR A 117 15.85 -13.79 8.66
C THR A 117 16.11 -15.27 8.93
N ALA A 118 15.26 -16.14 8.39
CA ALA A 118 15.42 -17.58 8.48
C ALA A 118 16.69 -18.05 7.75
N THR A 119 17.21 -19.22 8.13
CA THR A 119 18.44 -19.81 7.52
C THR A 119 18.37 -20.01 6.00
N ASN A 120 17.16 -20.07 5.43
CA ASN A 120 16.92 -20.16 3.99
C ASN A 120 16.75 -18.79 3.29
N GLY A 121 16.96 -17.69 4.01
CA GLY A 121 16.89 -16.33 3.50
C GLY A 121 15.49 -15.73 3.41
N VAL A 122 14.46 -16.42 3.90
CA VAL A 122 13.11 -15.85 4.04
C VAL A 122 13.04 -14.94 5.26
N GLU A 123 12.37 -13.79 5.11
CA GLU A 123 12.21 -12.74 6.13
C GLU A 123 10.72 -12.46 6.42
#